data_AF-A0A932E8B4-F1
#
_entry.id   AF-A0A932E8B4-F1
#
_cell.length_a   1.000
_cell.length_b   1.000
_cell.length_c   1.000
_cell.angle_alpha   90.00
_cell.angle_beta   90.00
_cell.angle_gamma   90.00
#
_symmetry.space_group_name_H-M   'P 1'
#
loop_
_entity.id
_entity.type
_entity.pdbx_description
1 polymer ?
#
loop_
_entity_poly.entity_id
_entity_poly.type
_entity_poly.pdbx_seq_one_letter_code
_entity_poly.pdbx_strand_id
1 'polypeptide(L)'
;MSIPEYKGRSADDIAAGKFVNDSAWQVYTSLSWCDYAERRNAPTALHYAGLHLRTGVEQLWFEVLFAASGGSITANEYEQALRSTTKLYKMIDAAEPHYIKFAEFVQLLAAVDSRAHPPTVVWDIARLKRIHGGCGELLLHFQGVPEKGYRSDAWNESRLKFLREAAAWMWNEMTTRGSLAVYSPEGLKKPEVFSLWERYRDGTNSAEDVRLGLRIIQPIVRGRPPA
;
A
#
# COMPACT_ATOMS: atom_id res chain seq x y z
N MET A 1 -2.64 0.70 18.62
CA MET A 1 -1.17 0.88 18.58
C MET A 1 -0.90 2.35 18.31
N SER A 2 0.15 2.92 18.91
CA SER A 2 0.59 4.29 18.59
C SER A 2 1.25 4.31 17.21
N ILE A 3 0.93 5.32 16.40
CA ILE A 3 1.62 5.56 15.12
C ILE A 3 3.09 5.89 15.45
N PRO A 4 4.08 5.20 14.84
CA PRO A 4 5.49 5.44 15.14
C PRO A 4 5.95 6.79 14.58
N GLU A 5 6.83 7.47 15.32
CA GLU A 5 7.45 8.73 14.89
C GLU A 5 8.65 8.42 13.99
N TYR A 6 8.72 9.08 12.82
CA TYR A 6 9.79 8.86 11.84
C TYR A 6 10.89 9.94 11.92
N LYS A 7 10.60 11.08 12.55
CA LYS A 7 11.51 12.22 12.65
C LYS A 7 12.59 12.03 13.70
N GLY A 8 13.73 12.70 13.51
CA GLY A 8 14.80 12.80 14.50
C GLY A 8 15.69 11.55 14.63
N ARG A 9 15.39 10.48 13.89
CA ARG A 9 16.15 9.22 13.93
C ARG A 9 17.56 9.39 13.35
N SER A 10 18.55 8.69 13.90
CA SER A 10 19.89 8.60 13.32
C SER A 10 19.94 7.54 12.20
N ALA A 11 21.02 7.53 11.40
CA ALA A 11 21.20 6.49 10.38
C ALA A 11 21.23 5.08 10.99
N ASP A 12 21.89 4.92 12.14
CA ASP A 12 21.95 3.64 12.86
C ASP A 12 20.58 3.22 13.39
N ASP A 13 19.79 4.17 13.94
CA ASP A 13 18.42 3.87 14.38
C ASP A 13 17.53 3.41 13.23
N ILE A 14 17.72 3.97 12.04
CA ILE A 14 16.95 3.63 10.84
C ILE A 14 17.38 2.24 10.33
N ALA A 15 18.68 1.99 10.21
CA ALA A 15 19.22 0.75 9.66
C ALA A 15 19.12 -0.46 10.61
N ALA A 16 19.29 -0.25 11.92
CA ALA A 16 19.23 -1.30 12.94
C ALA A 16 17.81 -1.55 13.48
N GLY A 17 16.82 -0.79 13.00
CA GLY A 17 15.43 -0.98 13.39
C GLY A 17 14.94 -2.40 13.10
N LYS A 18 14.10 -2.95 13.97
CA LYS A 18 13.48 -4.27 13.74
C LYS A 18 12.78 -4.26 12.38
N PHE A 19 13.24 -5.12 11.49
CA PHE A 19 12.62 -5.31 10.18
C PHE A 19 11.19 -5.82 10.37
N VAL A 20 10.24 -5.18 9.68
CA VAL A 20 8.85 -5.62 9.58
C VAL A 20 8.55 -5.77 8.09
N ASN A 21 8.10 -6.96 7.70
CA ASN A 21 7.77 -7.26 6.31
C ASN A 21 6.37 -6.72 5.96
N ASP A 22 6.27 -5.41 5.83
CA ASP A 22 5.02 -4.68 5.55
C ASP A 22 5.34 -3.41 4.75
N SER A 23 4.49 -3.08 3.76
CA SER A 23 4.59 -1.86 2.97
C SER A 23 4.58 -0.59 3.84
N ALA A 24 3.86 -0.58 4.97
CA ALA A 24 3.84 0.55 5.89
C ALA A 24 5.22 0.78 6.55
N TRP A 25 5.96 -0.29 6.86
CA TRP A 25 7.32 -0.19 7.40
C TRP A 25 8.27 0.41 6.37
N GLN A 26 8.13 0.07 5.10
CA GLN A 26 8.93 0.63 4.02
C GLN A 26 8.67 2.13 3.86
N VAL A 27 7.40 2.56 3.85
CA VAL A 27 7.03 3.98 3.75
C VAL A 27 7.54 4.77 4.96
N TYR A 28 7.37 4.24 6.17
CA TYR A 28 7.91 4.81 7.41
C TYR A 28 9.44 4.98 7.36
N THR A 29 10.15 3.97 6.86
CA THR A 29 11.60 3.99 6.73
C THR A 29 12.05 5.00 5.67
N SER A 30 11.33 5.10 4.55
CA SER A 30 11.55 6.15 3.54
C SER A 30 11.41 7.56 4.13
N LEU A 31 10.35 7.82 4.91
CA LEU A 31 10.16 9.11 5.59
C LEU A 31 11.29 9.41 6.58
N SER A 32 11.75 8.39 7.31
CA SER A 32 12.88 8.53 8.25
C SER A 32 14.17 8.93 7.52
N TRP A 33 14.46 8.31 6.36
CA TRP A 33 15.60 8.68 5.54
C TRP A 33 15.48 10.08 4.93
N CYS A 34 14.29 10.51 4.53
CA CYS A 34 14.05 11.87 4.04
C CYS A 34 14.31 12.93 5.13
N ASP A 35 13.84 12.67 6.35
CA ASP A 35 14.10 13.54 7.51
C ASP A 35 15.60 13.59 7.86
N TYR A 36 16.28 12.45 7.85
CA TYR A 36 17.72 12.37 8.08
C TYR A 36 18.51 13.14 7.00
N ALA A 37 18.16 12.94 5.72
CA ALA A 37 18.82 13.58 4.59
C ALA A 37 18.78 15.10 4.71
N GLU A 38 17.61 15.66 5.05
CA GLU A 38 17.42 17.10 5.24
C GLU A 38 18.23 17.63 6.43
N ARG A 39 18.10 17.02 7.61
CA ARG A 39 18.77 17.50 8.83
C ARG A 39 20.29 17.43 8.78
N ARG A 40 20.83 16.44 8.05
CA ARG A 40 22.29 16.18 7.98
C ARG A 40 22.93 16.62 6.69
N ASN A 41 22.16 17.23 5.77
CA ASN A 41 22.59 17.52 4.41
C ASN A 41 23.27 16.29 3.75
N ALA A 42 22.60 15.14 3.85
CA ALA A 42 23.13 13.84 3.45
C ALA A 42 22.40 13.35 2.18
N PRO A 43 22.81 13.81 0.98
CA PRO A 43 22.07 13.53 -0.26
C PRO A 43 22.05 12.05 -0.64
N THR A 44 23.08 11.29 -0.23
CA THR A 44 23.12 9.84 -0.43
C THR A 44 21.99 9.10 0.28
N ALA A 45 21.46 9.66 1.38
CA ALA A 45 20.32 9.09 2.08
C ALA A 45 19.03 9.10 1.26
N LEU A 46 18.93 9.95 0.22
CA LEU A 46 17.79 9.96 -0.69
C LEU A 46 17.72 8.69 -1.54
N HIS A 47 18.83 7.99 -1.78
CA HIS A 47 18.82 6.69 -2.44
C HIS A 47 18.16 5.61 -1.56
N TYR A 48 18.47 5.60 -0.26
CA TYR A 48 17.81 4.68 0.67
C TYR A 48 16.33 4.99 0.81
N ALA A 49 15.96 6.28 0.90
CA ALA A 49 14.56 6.69 0.87
C ALA A 49 13.84 6.19 -0.40
N GLY A 50 14.41 6.42 -1.58
CA GLY A 50 13.83 5.97 -2.85
C GLY A 50 13.71 4.45 -2.97
N LEU A 51 14.70 3.71 -2.48
CA LEU A 51 14.66 2.25 -2.44
C LEU A 51 13.48 1.77 -1.57
N HIS A 52 13.39 2.26 -0.33
CA HIS A 52 12.31 1.89 0.58
C HIS A 52 10.94 2.29 0.04
N LEU A 53 10.79 3.51 -0.50
CA LEU A 53 9.51 3.93 -1.06
C LEU A 53 9.08 3.04 -2.23
N ARG A 54 10.02 2.71 -3.13
CA ARG A 54 9.75 1.80 -4.25
C ARG A 54 9.35 0.41 -3.76
N THR A 55 10.09 -0.17 -2.82
CA THR A 55 9.76 -1.48 -2.24
C THR A 55 8.40 -1.45 -1.54
N GLY A 56 8.05 -0.36 -0.85
CA GLY A 56 6.72 -0.18 -0.26
C GLY A 56 5.61 -0.20 -1.30
N VAL A 57 5.80 0.44 -2.45
CA VAL A 57 4.84 0.37 -3.57
C VAL A 57 4.77 -1.03 -4.17
N GLU A 58 5.89 -1.72 -4.34
CA GLU A 58 5.93 -3.08 -4.89
C GLU A 58 5.20 -4.07 -3.95
N GLN A 59 5.46 -4.01 -2.64
CA GLN A 59 4.74 -4.80 -1.64
C GLN A 59 3.24 -4.51 -1.66
N LEU A 60 2.85 -3.24 -1.74
CA LEU A 60 1.46 -2.85 -1.87
C LEU A 60 0.81 -3.40 -3.16
N TRP A 61 1.54 -3.44 -4.26
CA TRP A 61 1.05 -4.06 -5.50
C TRP A 61 0.85 -5.56 -5.39
N PHE A 62 1.73 -6.26 -4.67
CA PHE A 62 1.51 -7.67 -4.38
C PHE A 62 0.21 -7.87 -3.62
N GLU A 63 -0.02 -7.06 -2.59
CA GLU A 63 -1.25 -7.08 -1.79
C GLU A 63 -2.48 -6.79 -2.68
N VAL A 64 -2.46 -5.74 -3.51
CA VAL A 64 -3.54 -5.42 -4.46
C VAL A 64 -3.86 -6.61 -5.38
N LEU A 65 -2.84 -7.25 -5.95
CA LEU A 65 -3.02 -8.43 -6.80
C LEU A 65 -3.59 -9.61 -6.02
N PHE A 66 -3.14 -9.81 -4.79
CA PHE A 66 -3.63 -10.86 -3.90
C PHE A 66 -5.12 -10.67 -3.57
N ALA A 67 -5.54 -9.45 -3.21
CA ALA A 67 -6.96 -9.12 -3.04
C ALA A 67 -7.78 -9.38 -4.30
N ALA A 68 -7.35 -8.81 -5.42
CA ALA A 68 -8.08 -8.85 -6.68
C ALA A 68 -8.26 -10.29 -7.20
N SER A 69 -7.25 -11.14 -7.00
CA SER A 69 -7.25 -12.53 -7.45
C SER A 69 -7.98 -13.49 -6.52
N GLY A 70 -8.58 -13.01 -5.43
CA GLY A 70 -9.19 -13.93 -4.48
C GLY A 70 -8.18 -14.70 -3.62
N GLY A 71 -6.91 -14.31 -3.60
CA GLY A 71 -5.82 -15.07 -3.00
C GLY A 71 -5.17 -16.12 -3.92
N SER A 72 -5.60 -16.20 -5.19
CA SER A 72 -5.12 -17.22 -6.13
C SER A 72 -3.79 -16.89 -6.82
N ILE A 73 -3.30 -15.65 -6.73
CA ILE A 73 -1.99 -15.30 -7.31
C ILE A 73 -0.86 -16.06 -6.60
N THR A 74 -0.08 -16.79 -7.37
CA THR A 74 1.08 -17.51 -6.83
C THR A 74 2.28 -16.58 -6.68
N ALA A 75 3.15 -16.86 -5.71
CA ALA A 75 4.41 -16.13 -5.54
C ALA A 75 5.26 -16.15 -6.82
N ASN A 76 5.29 -17.29 -7.53
CA ASN A 76 6.01 -17.46 -8.79
C ASN A 76 5.48 -16.55 -9.92
N GLU A 77 4.16 -16.40 -10.05
CA GLU A 77 3.57 -15.50 -11.05
C GLU A 77 3.96 -14.04 -10.78
N TYR A 78 3.94 -13.63 -9.52
CA TYR A 78 4.37 -12.30 -9.12
C TYR A 78 5.88 -12.09 -9.31
N GLU A 79 6.72 -13.03 -8.91
CA GLU A 79 8.18 -12.97 -9.12
C GLU A 79 8.56 -12.86 -10.59
N GLN A 80 7.86 -13.58 -11.47
CA GLN A 80 8.06 -13.45 -12.92
C GLN A 80 7.63 -12.08 -13.44
N ALA A 81 6.62 -11.45 -12.84
CA ALA A 81 6.19 -10.11 -13.18
C ALA A 81 7.21 -9.05 -12.76
N LEU A 82 7.89 -9.22 -11.62
CA LEU A 82 8.94 -8.30 -11.15
C LEU A 82 10.11 -8.17 -12.14
N ARG A 83 10.37 -9.19 -12.96
CA ARG A 83 11.42 -9.16 -14.00
C ARG A 83 11.07 -8.26 -15.19
N SER A 84 9.83 -7.79 -15.29
CA SER A 84 9.36 -6.92 -16.36
C SER A 84 8.35 -5.89 -15.83
N THR A 85 8.80 -4.65 -15.65
CA THR A 85 7.93 -3.54 -15.22
C THR A 85 6.68 -3.43 -16.08
N THR A 86 6.78 -3.65 -17.39
CA THR A 86 5.62 -3.67 -18.31
C THR A 86 4.64 -4.80 -18.00
N LYS A 87 5.13 -6.02 -17.72
CA LYS A 87 4.26 -7.15 -17.35
C LYS A 87 3.57 -6.88 -16.02
N LEU A 88 4.31 -6.39 -15.03
CA LEU A 88 3.77 -6.00 -13.72
C LEU A 88 2.67 -4.94 -13.87
N TYR A 89 2.90 -3.89 -14.66
CA TYR A 89 1.92 -2.82 -14.86
C TYR A 89 0.63 -3.33 -15.50
N LYS A 90 0.74 -4.23 -16.50
CA LYS A 90 -0.42 -4.86 -17.14
C LYS A 90 -1.21 -5.73 -16.16
N MET A 91 -0.54 -6.48 -15.29
CA MET A 91 -1.21 -7.25 -14.24
C MET A 91 -1.96 -6.35 -13.27
N ILE A 92 -1.35 -5.23 -12.87
CA ILE A 92 -1.98 -4.25 -12.00
C ILE A 92 -3.18 -3.57 -12.67
N ASP A 93 -3.08 -3.20 -13.94
CA ASP A 93 -4.21 -2.63 -14.71
C ASP A 93 -5.38 -3.61 -14.81
N ALA A 94 -5.10 -4.90 -15.01
CA ALA A 94 -6.13 -5.93 -15.05
C ALA A 94 -6.79 -6.17 -13.69
N ALA A 95 -6.02 -6.05 -12.60
CA ALA A 95 -6.49 -6.26 -11.24
C ALA A 95 -7.24 -5.06 -10.63
N GLU A 96 -6.91 -3.84 -11.07
CA GLU A 96 -7.40 -2.59 -10.49
C GLU A 96 -8.93 -2.54 -10.32
N PRO A 97 -9.77 -2.85 -11.33
CA PRO A 97 -11.23 -2.78 -11.17
C PRO A 97 -11.75 -3.75 -10.10
N HIS A 98 -11.17 -4.94 -10.01
CA HIS A 98 -11.56 -5.95 -9.03
C HIS A 98 -11.13 -5.56 -7.61
N TYR A 99 -9.91 -5.02 -7.49
CA TYR A 99 -9.39 -4.49 -6.24
C TYR A 99 -10.24 -3.32 -5.72
N ILE A 100 -10.54 -2.32 -6.56
CA ILE A 100 -11.35 -1.16 -6.15
C ILE A 100 -12.69 -1.64 -5.60
N LYS A 101 -13.36 -2.53 -6.33
CA LYS A 101 -14.65 -3.09 -5.92
C LYS A 101 -14.56 -3.88 -4.62
N PHE A 102 -13.50 -4.65 -4.41
CA PHE A 102 -13.28 -5.37 -3.15
C PHE A 102 -13.02 -4.42 -1.99
N ALA A 103 -12.15 -3.43 -2.16
CA ALA A 103 -11.84 -2.44 -1.13
C ALA A 103 -13.10 -1.63 -0.73
N GLU A 104 -13.93 -1.25 -1.70
CA GLU A 104 -15.24 -0.62 -1.45
C GLU A 104 -16.16 -1.53 -0.62
N PHE A 105 -16.28 -2.82 -0.99
CA PHE A 105 -17.06 -3.78 -0.21
C PHE A 105 -16.58 -3.89 1.24
N VAL A 106 -15.26 -3.97 1.45
CA VAL A 106 -14.68 -4.04 2.81
C VAL A 106 -14.95 -2.76 3.60
N GLN A 107 -14.94 -1.58 2.96
CA GLN A 107 -15.35 -0.33 3.63
C GLN A 107 -16.83 -0.34 4.03
N LEU A 108 -17.72 -0.87 3.18
CA LEU A 108 -19.14 -1.03 3.53
C LEU A 108 -19.31 -1.96 4.73
N LEU A 109 -18.52 -3.03 4.79
CA LEU A 109 -18.50 -3.99 5.88
C LEU A 109 -17.99 -3.36 7.18
N ALA A 110 -16.87 -2.63 7.13
CA ALA A 110 -16.31 -1.93 8.28
C ALA A 110 -17.25 -0.85 8.84
N ALA A 111 -18.04 -0.20 7.97
CA ALA A 111 -19.05 0.78 8.39
C ALA A 111 -20.22 0.15 9.18
N VAL A 112 -20.51 -1.13 8.96
CA VAL A 112 -21.56 -1.86 9.68
C VAL A 112 -20.98 -2.57 10.91
N ASP A 113 -19.82 -3.21 10.79
CA ASP A 113 -19.13 -3.87 11.89
C ASP A 113 -17.61 -3.62 11.84
N SER A 114 -17.17 -2.55 12.51
CA SER A 114 -15.75 -2.17 12.60
C SER A 114 -14.87 -3.18 13.32
N ARG A 115 -15.46 -4.18 14.00
CA ARG A 115 -14.75 -5.30 14.62
C ARG A 115 -14.56 -6.48 13.68
N ALA A 116 -15.36 -6.54 12.62
CA ALA A 116 -15.29 -7.64 11.66
C ALA A 116 -14.06 -7.49 10.76
N HIS A 117 -13.77 -6.26 10.31
CA HIS A 117 -12.68 -6.00 9.37
C HIS A 117 -12.00 -4.65 9.62
N PRO A 118 -10.66 -4.60 9.62
CA PRO A 118 -9.94 -3.34 9.61
C PRO A 118 -10.23 -2.59 8.29
N PRO A 119 -10.27 -1.26 8.32
CA PRO A 119 -10.62 -0.48 7.14
C PRO A 119 -9.52 -0.57 6.08
N THR A 120 -9.94 -0.82 4.84
CA THR A 120 -9.04 -0.96 3.67
C THR A 120 -9.00 0.35 2.91
N VAL A 121 -7.79 0.82 2.60
CA VAL A 121 -7.58 1.97 1.70
C VAL A 121 -7.94 1.57 0.27
N VAL A 122 -8.62 2.46 -0.46
CA VAL A 122 -8.75 2.37 -1.92
C VAL A 122 -7.63 3.20 -2.52
N TRP A 123 -6.60 2.54 -3.04
CA TRP A 123 -5.41 3.20 -3.56
C TRP A 123 -5.61 3.78 -4.96
N ASP A 124 -5.05 4.97 -5.19
CA ASP A 124 -4.89 5.55 -6.52
C ASP A 124 -3.75 4.81 -7.24
N ILE A 125 -4.11 3.80 -8.04
CA ILE A 125 -3.16 2.94 -8.77
C ILE A 125 -2.30 3.75 -9.75
N ALA A 126 -2.90 4.73 -10.42
CA ALA A 126 -2.17 5.61 -11.33
C ALA A 126 -1.10 6.42 -10.60
N ARG A 127 -1.40 6.92 -9.40
CA ARG A 127 -0.42 7.61 -8.55
C ARG A 127 0.68 6.67 -8.07
N LEU A 128 0.36 5.45 -7.66
CA LEU A 128 1.37 4.45 -7.28
C LEU A 128 2.35 4.17 -8.44
N LYS A 129 1.85 4.04 -9.67
CA LYS A 129 2.71 3.86 -10.87
C LYS A 129 3.66 5.05 -11.09
N ARG A 130 3.17 6.27 -10.91
CA ARG A 130 4.01 7.48 -10.98
C ARG A 130 5.08 7.49 -9.89
N ILE A 131 4.73 7.10 -8.66
CA ILE A 131 5.68 7.03 -7.54
C ILE A 131 6.75 5.97 -7.83
N HIS A 132 6.36 4.75 -8.21
CA HIS A 132 7.30 3.67 -8.54
C HIS A 132 8.25 4.07 -9.69
N GLY A 133 7.71 4.61 -10.78
CA GLY A 133 8.50 5.10 -11.92
C GLY A 133 9.46 6.22 -11.51
N GLY A 134 8.97 7.21 -10.75
CA GLY A 134 9.78 8.33 -10.26
C GLY A 134 10.90 7.89 -9.32
N CYS A 135 10.68 6.90 -8.45
CA CYS A 135 11.76 6.33 -7.63
C CYS A 135 12.85 5.67 -8.50
N GLY A 136 12.46 4.95 -9.54
CA GLY A 136 13.40 4.38 -10.52
C GLY A 136 14.23 5.46 -11.22
N GLU A 137 13.54 6.37 -11.91
CA GLU A 137 14.13 7.39 -12.76
C GLU A 137 14.98 8.41 -11.99
N LEU A 138 14.48 8.92 -10.86
CA LEU A 138 15.11 10.04 -10.17
C LEU A 138 16.24 9.62 -9.23
N LEU A 139 16.26 8.36 -8.77
CA LEU A 139 17.06 7.95 -7.62
C LEU A 139 17.79 6.62 -7.82
N LEU A 140 17.25 5.65 -8.55
CA LEU A 140 17.82 4.30 -8.59
C LEU A 140 18.61 4.00 -9.86
N HIS A 141 18.50 4.85 -10.89
CA HIS A 141 19.30 4.76 -12.11
C HIS A 141 20.51 5.69 -12.05
N PHE A 142 21.59 5.30 -12.73
CA PHE A 142 22.79 6.12 -12.87
C PHE A 142 22.45 7.48 -13.53
N GLN A 143 22.83 8.58 -12.88
CA GLN A 143 22.43 9.94 -13.28
C GLN A 143 23.48 10.68 -14.14
N GLY A 144 24.57 10.02 -14.54
CA GLY A 144 25.48 10.50 -15.60
C GLY A 144 26.42 11.66 -15.27
N VAL A 145 25.97 12.69 -14.54
CA VAL A 145 26.70 13.96 -14.36
C VAL A 145 26.69 14.40 -12.88
N PRO A 146 27.81 14.30 -12.14
CA PRO A 146 27.88 14.62 -10.71
C PRO A 146 27.44 16.04 -10.35
N GLU A 147 27.76 17.03 -11.17
CA GLU A 147 27.46 18.46 -10.96
C GLU A 147 25.97 18.79 -11.13
N LYS A 148 25.23 17.94 -11.85
CA LYS A 148 23.77 18.00 -11.98
C LYS A 148 23.07 16.96 -11.08
N GLY A 149 23.85 16.20 -10.32
CA GLY A 149 23.41 15.11 -9.44
C GLY A 149 23.52 15.50 -7.97
N TYR A 150 24.01 14.60 -7.14
CA TYR A 150 24.06 14.73 -5.66
C TYR A 150 24.84 15.95 -5.12
N ARG A 151 25.63 16.64 -5.95
CA ARG A 151 26.32 17.88 -5.58
C ARG A 151 25.50 19.14 -5.83
N SER A 152 24.34 19.03 -6.47
CA SER A 152 23.45 20.16 -6.77
C SER A 152 22.34 20.27 -5.73
N ASP A 153 22.19 21.46 -5.13
CA ASP A 153 21.09 21.74 -4.21
C ASP A 153 19.72 21.57 -4.89
N ALA A 154 19.59 22.01 -6.14
CA ALA A 154 18.37 21.82 -6.92
C ALA A 154 18.03 20.33 -7.14
N TRP A 155 19.06 19.48 -7.31
CA TRP A 155 18.85 18.03 -7.36
C TRP A 155 18.36 17.52 -6.01
N ASN A 156 19.02 17.88 -4.91
CA ASN A 156 18.65 17.44 -3.56
C ASN A 156 17.22 17.87 -3.20
N GLU A 157 16.89 19.14 -3.41
CA GLU A 157 15.57 19.73 -3.12
C GLU A 157 14.46 19.04 -3.92
N SER A 158 14.64 18.87 -5.23
CA SER A 158 13.62 18.25 -6.08
C SER A 158 13.34 16.79 -5.70
N ARG A 159 14.39 16.01 -5.39
CA ARG A 159 14.26 14.60 -5.01
C ARG A 159 13.68 14.45 -3.61
N LEU A 160 14.17 15.24 -2.66
CA LEU A 160 13.64 15.28 -1.30
C LEU A 160 12.15 15.65 -1.31
N LYS A 161 11.77 16.66 -2.08
CA LYS A 161 10.38 17.07 -2.25
C LYS A 161 9.52 15.92 -2.80
N PHE A 162 9.93 15.32 -3.91
CA PHE A 162 9.21 14.20 -4.51
C PHE A 162 9.01 13.04 -3.52
N LEU A 163 10.10 12.58 -2.88
CA LEU A 163 10.07 11.47 -1.93
C LEU A 163 9.17 11.77 -0.73
N ARG A 164 9.32 12.97 -0.15
CA ARG A 164 8.55 13.39 1.02
C ARG A 164 7.07 13.47 0.69
N GLU A 165 6.69 14.10 -0.42
CA GLU A 165 5.28 14.23 -0.82
C GLU A 165 4.65 12.86 -1.13
N ALA A 166 5.38 12.00 -1.83
CA ALA A 166 4.91 10.65 -2.16
C ALA A 166 4.76 9.76 -0.92
N ALA A 167 5.80 9.69 -0.08
CA ALA A 167 5.78 8.87 1.13
C ALA A 167 4.80 9.42 2.17
N ALA A 168 4.69 10.75 2.34
CA ALA A 168 3.73 11.34 3.27
C ALA A 168 2.28 11.08 2.82
N TRP A 169 2.00 11.12 1.52
CA TRP A 169 0.68 10.73 1.02
C TRP A 169 0.36 9.27 1.37
N MET A 170 1.25 8.32 1.06
CA MET A 170 1.02 6.91 1.40
C MET A 170 0.86 6.71 2.91
N TRP A 171 1.73 7.34 3.71
CA TRP A 171 1.69 7.26 5.16
C TRP A 171 0.39 7.81 5.75
N ASN A 172 -0.10 8.94 5.23
CA ASN A 172 -1.36 9.52 5.67
C ASN A 172 -2.54 8.62 5.33
N GLU A 173 -2.59 8.03 4.13
CA GLU A 173 -3.64 7.06 3.79
C GLU A 173 -3.62 5.85 4.75
N MET A 174 -2.44 5.26 5.00
CA MET A 174 -2.27 4.11 5.90
C MET A 174 -2.64 4.43 7.37
N THR A 175 -2.31 5.63 7.84
CA THR A 175 -2.52 6.00 9.26
C THR A 175 -3.91 6.54 9.54
N THR A 176 -4.57 7.17 8.56
CA THR A 176 -5.91 7.76 8.74
C THR A 176 -7.04 6.82 8.34
N ARG A 177 -6.84 6.01 7.30
CA ARG A 177 -7.89 5.15 6.74
C ARG A 177 -7.71 3.67 7.06
N GLY A 178 -6.61 3.28 7.71
CA GLY A 178 -6.38 1.91 8.18
C GLY A 178 -5.19 1.22 7.54
N SER A 179 -4.74 0.16 8.21
CA SER A 179 -3.69 -0.73 7.72
C SER A 179 -4.14 -1.47 6.47
N LEU A 180 -3.17 -1.77 5.61
CA LEU A 180 -3.24 -2.72 4.50
C LEU A 180 -3.44 -4.14 5.00
N ALA A 181 -4.58 -4.38 5.61
CA ALA A 181 -5.04 -5.74 5.76
C ALA A 181 -5.74 -6.10 4.45
N VAL A 182 -4.93 -6.40 3.44
CA VAL A 182 -5.42 -6.97 2.19
C VAL A 182 -5.66 -8.44 2.46
N TYR A 183 -6.91 -8.75 2.79
CA TYR A 183 -7.38 -10.12 2.90
C TYR A 183 -7.80 -10.63 1.52
N SER A 184 -7.61 -11.92 1.27
CA SER A 184 -8.38 -12.55 0.21
C SER A 184 -9.87 -12.52 0.60
N PRO A 185 -10.80 -12.45 -0.36
CA PRO A 185 -12.21 -12.77 -0.19
C PRO A 185 -12.48 -14.03 0.65
N GLU A 186 -11.59 -15.03 0.61
CA GLU A 186 -11.69 -16.26 1.42
C GLU A 186 -11.51 -15.98 2.93
N GLY A 187 -10.86 -14.87 3.28
CA GLY A 187 -10.78 -14.31 4.63
C GLY A 187 -12.12 -13.78 5.16
N LEU A 188 -13.14 -13.64 4.31
CA LEU A 188 -14.53 -13.47 4.74
C LEU A 188 -15.03 -14.80 5.31
N LYS A 189 -14.60 -15.15 6.51
CA LYS A 189 -14.87 -16.45 7.18
C LYS A 189 -16.35 -16.80 7.36
N LYS A 190 -17.28 -15.89 7.00
CA LYS A 190 -18.71 -16.06 7.18
C LYS A 190 -19.37 -16.22 5.81
N PRO A 191 -19.94 -17.40 5.49
CA PRO A 191 -20.53 -17.68 4.17
C PRO A 191 -21.55 -16.64 3.73
N GLU A 192 -22.29 -16.07 4.68
CA GLU A 192 -23.31 -15.06 4.40
C GLU A 192 -22.70 -13.73 3.91
N VAL A 193 -21.54 -13.35 4.44
CA VAL A 193 -20.78 -12.18 4.01
C VAL A 193 -20.14 -12.44 2.64
N PHE A 194 -19.61 -13.65 2.43
CA PHE A 194 -19.05 -14.05 1.14
C PHE A 194 -20.10 -14.06 0.03
N SER A 195 -21.30 -14.57 0.28
CA SER A 195 -22.41 -14.54 -0.68
C SER A 195 -22.88 -13.12 -1.02
N LEU A 196 -22.83 -12.19 -0.06
CA LEU A 196 -23.05 -10.76 -0.34
C LEU A 196 -21.93 -10.17 -1.21
N TRP A 197 -20.68 -10.55 -0.94
CA TRP A 197 -19.54 -10.15 -1.76
C TRP A 197 -19.69 -10.64 -3.20
N GLU A 198 -20.01 -11.90 -3.45
CA GLU A 198 -20.17 -12.44 -4.81
C GLU A 198 -21.25 -11.68 -5.60
N ARG A 199 -22.42 -11.44 -4.98
CA ARG A 199 -23.50 -10.67 -5.61
C ARG A 199 -23.12 -9.22 -5.88
N TYR A 200 -22.36 -8.60 -4.98
CA TYR A 200 -21.84 -7.25 -5.19
C TYR A 200 -20.82 -7.22 -6.33
N ARG A 201 -19.84 -8.14 -6.29
CA ARG A 201 -18.80 -8.33 -7.31
C ARG A 201 -19.39 -8.50 -8.70
N ASP A 202 -20.47 -9.27 -8.83
CA ASP A 202 -21.10 -9.54 -10.12
C ASP A 202 -22.11 -8.44 -10.52
N GLY A 203 -22.29 -7.42 -9.67
CA GLY A 203 -23.15 -6.26 -9.95
C GLY A 203 -24.64 -6.51 -9.73
N THR A 204 -25.00 -7.67 -9.17
CA THR A 204 -26.38 -8.00 -8.79
C THR A 204 -26.88 -7.15 -7.63
N ASN A 205 -25.99 -6.77 -6.71
CA ASN A 205 -26.31 -5.89 -5.59
C ASN A 205 -25.63 -4.52 -5.75
N SER A 206 -26.36 -3.46 -5.43
CA SER A 206 -25.80 -2.12 -5.23
C SER A 206 -25.09 -2.00 -3.87
N ALA A 207 -24.38 -0.89 -3.65
CA ALA A 207 -23.78 -0.60 -2.35
C ALA A 207 -24.84 -0.47 -1.23
N GLU A 208 -26.05 0.00 -1.56
CA GLU A 208 -27.16 0.13 -0.61
C GLU A 208 -27.74 -1.24 -0.25
N ASP A 209 -27.89 -2.14 -1.23
CA ASP A 209 -28.31 -3.53 -1.00
C ASP A 209 -27.32 -4.27 -0.11
N VAL A 210 -26.01 -4.07 -0.33
CA VAL A 210 -24.96 -4.62 0.53
C VAL A 210 -25.07 -4.09 1.95
N ARG A 211 -25.21 -2.77 2.14
CA ARG A 211 -25.37 -2.19 3.49
C ARG A 211 -26.58 -2.76 4.22
N LEU A 212 -27.71 -2.89 3.52
CA LEU A 212 -28.92 -3.48 4.09
C LEU A 212 -28.71 -4.95 4.46
N GLY A 213 -28.17 -5.75 3.55
CA GLY A 213 -27.87 -7.16 3.77
C GLY A 213 -26.91 -7.38 4.95
N LEU A 214 -25.85 -6.57 5.04
CA LEU A 214 -24.90 -6.62 6.15
C LEU A 214 -25.55 -6.31 7.49
N ARG A 215 -26.44 -5.31 7.56
CA ARG A 215 -27.19 -4.98 8.79
C ARG A 215 -28.11 -6.11 9.22
N ILE A 216 -28.75 -6.80 8.28
CA ILE A 216 -29.63 -7.95 8.56
C ILE A 216 -28.81 -9.13 9.11
N ILE A 217 -27.62 -9.37 8.55
CA ILE A 217 -26.80 -10.55 8.85
C ILE A 217 -25.95 -10.34 10.12
N GLN A 218 -25.63 -9.09 10.49
CA GLN A 218 -24.76 -8.75 11.62
C GLN A 218 -25.16 -9.42 12.97
N PRO A 219 -26.44 -9.46 13.38
CA PRO A 219 -26.83 -10.09 14.65
C PRO A 219 -26.52 -11.59 14.68
N ILE A 220 -26.76 -12.28 13.56
CA ILE A 220 -26.51 -13.72 13.39
C ILE A 220 -25.01 -14.00 13.45
N VAL A 221 -24.24 -13.15 12.76
CA VAL A 221 -22.78 -13.17 12.71
C VAL A 221 -22.18 -12.98 14.11
N ARG A 222 -22.70 -12.06 14.92
CA ARG A 222 -22.19 -11.79 16.28
C ARG A 222 -22.61 -12.82 17.32
N GLY A 223 -23.73 -13.51 17.11
CA GLY A 223 -24.23 -14.55 18.00
C GLY A 223 -23.56 -15.92 17.85
N ARG A 224 -22.81 -16.17 16.76
CA ARG A 224 -22.05 -17.42 16.61
C ARG A 224 -20.77 -17.39 17.45
N PRO A 225 -20.46 -18.46 18.20
CA PRO A 225 -19.15 -18.60 18.82
C PRO A 225 -18.06 -18.56 17.74
N PRO A 226 -16.85 -18.05 18.05
CA PRO A 226 -15.73 -18.10 17.12
C PRO A 226 -15.48 -19.56 16.73
N ALA A 227 -15.45 -19.82 15.42
CA ALA A 227 -15.01 -21.09 14.86
C ALA A 227 -13.50 -21.26 15.00
#